data_AF-A0A7X9FGB7-F1
#
_entry.id   AF-A0A7X9FGB7-F1
#
_cell.length_a   1.000
_cell.length_b   1.000
_cell.length_c   1.000
_cell.angle_alpha   90.00
_cell.angle_beta   90.00
_cell.angle_gamma   90.00
#
_symmetry.space_group_name_H-M   'P 1'
#
loop_
_entity.id
_entity.type
_entity.pdbx_description
1 polymer ?
#
loop_
_entity_poly.entity_id
_entity_poly.type
_entity_poly.pdbx_seq_one_letter_code
_entity_poly.pdbx_strand_id
1 'polypeptide(L)'
;MPTMLKLTPYLRIGGNLLAPYLDGVDNFVACQTDESWKEQGPLRRKPSETYLRNALAVGILNLLHREAFQAAAKRVIVLPACLKDYGDWDCVAAGGKNPSECARCHSGCPVHDTLERFADDHTAVLIEPEDLTAALSKIKAEDGTIGVVGVACVLTLLSGFDRTIKLQLPTQGIFLNYSSCAHHWAAPPFNTEYSLRQLARVLGKESPDIDPPGDGRGVTYSLVRPHFSPDDFYQRLDYLAAVFAADYLPFYRQAKPDADLYTLSRDVLGALVPDLITRENA
;
A
#
# COMPACT_ATOMS: atom_id res chain seq x y z
N MET A 1 23.36 23.78 -6.29
CA MET A 1 22.35 22.98 -5.55
C MET A 1 21.30 22.55 -6.56
N PRO A 2 20.98 21.25 -6.70
CA PRO A 2 19.83 20.86 -7.50
C PRO A 2 18.63 21.59 -6.92
N THR A 3 17.87 22.27 -7.77
CA THR A 3 16.70 23.04 -7.37
C THR A 3 15.83 22.15 -6.50
N MET A 4 15.64 22.53 -5.23
CA MET A 4 14.81 21.80 -4.28
C MET A 4 13.48 21.50 -4.97
N LEU A 5 13.16 20.22 -5.11
CA LEU A 5 11.94 19.74 -5.77
C LEU A 5 10.75 20.52 -5.22
N LYS A 6 10.14 21.37 -6.05
CA LYS A 6 8.95 22.11 -5.64
C LYS A 6 7.78 21.14 -5.71
N LEU A 7 7.41 20.59 -4.57
CA LEU A 7 6.30 19.64 -4.47
C LEU A 7 4.92 20.28 -4.59
N THR A 8 4.82 21.58 -4.33
CA THR A 8 3.56 22.33 -4.29
C THR A 8 2.66 22.13 -5.52
N PRO A 9 3.17 22.15 -6.78
CA PRO A 9 2.33 21.91 -7.95
C PRO A 9 1.71 20.51 -7.96
N TYR A 10 2.48 19.47 -7.61
CA TYR A 10 2.00 18.09 -7.58
C TYR A 10 1.01 17.83 -6.45
N LEU A 11 1.24 18.42 -5.28
CA LEU A 11 0.27 18.36 -4.17
C LEU A 11 -1.03 19.08 -4.53
N ARG A 12 -0.97 20.22 -5.24
CA ARG A 12 -2.18 20.91 -5.71
C ARG A 12 -2.95 20.09 -6.74
N ILE A 13 -2.27 19.57 -7.76
CA ILE A 13 -2.90 18.75 -8.81
C ILE A 13 -3.47 17.46 -8.19
N GLY A 14 -2.68 16.78 -7.36
CA GLY A 14 -3.08 15.56 -6.68
C GLY A 14 -4.25 15.77 -5.72
N GLY A 15 -4.26 16.88 -4.98
CA GLY A 15 -5.39 17.25 -4.12
C GLY A 15 -6.70 17.37 -4.91
N ASN A 16 -6.66 17.93 -6.11
CA ASN A 16 -7.84 18.02 -6.98
C ASN A 16 -8.23 16.65 -7.58
N LEU A 17 -7.25 15.90 -8.09
CA LEU A 17 -7.52 14.61 -8.74
C LEU A 17 -8.03 13.55 -7.76
N LEU A 18 -7.47 13.54 -6.54
CA LEU A 18 -7.79 12.60 -5.48
C LEU A 18 -8.76 13.18 -4.45
N ALA A 19 -9.38 14.35 -4.70
CA ALA A 19 -10.37 14.95 -3.81
C ALA A 19 -11.47 13.95 -3.40
N PRO A 20 -12.06 13.14 -4.30
CA PRO A 20 -13.06 12.14 -3.91
C PRO A 20 -12.54 11.06 -2.96
N TYR A 21 -11.23 10.78 -2.99
CA TYR A 21 -10.57 9.80 -2.10
C TYR A 21 -10.24 10.40 -0.72
N LEU A 22 -9.98 11.71 -0.68
CA LEU A 22 -9.63 12.44 0.54
C LEU A 22 -10.86 13.01 1.26
N ASP A 23 -12.05 12.88 0.65
CA ASP A 23 -13.29 13.41 1.20
C ASP A 23 -13.58 12.84 2.59
N GLY A 24 -14.02 13.71 3.49
CA GLY A 24 -14.32 13.36 4.88
C GLY A 24 -13.11 13.10 5.80
N VAL A 25 -11.87 13.01 5.29
CA VAL A 25 -10.68 12.76 6.15
C VAL A 25 -10.52 13.85 7.21
N ASP A 26 -10.53 15.12 6.81
CA ASP A 26 -10.29 16.22 7.75
C ASP A 26 -11.44 16.37 8.75
N ASN A 27 -12.68 16.09 8.32
CA ASN A 27 -13.83 16.03 9.22
C ASN A 27 -13.68 14.89 10.24
N PHE A 28 -13.28 13.70 9.78
CA PHE A 28 -13.02 12.56 10.67
C PHE A 28 -11.93 12.90 11.69
N VAL A 29 -10.82 13.48 11.25
CA VAL A 29 -9.70 13.91 12.12
C VAL A 29 -10.18 14.92 13.17
N ALA A 30 -10.98 15.91 12.78
CA ALA A 30 -11.54 16.90 13.68
C ALA A 30 -12.45 16.29 14.77
N CYS A 31 -13.11 15.17 14.47
CA CYS A 31 -13.94 14.43 15.42
C CYS A 31 -13.15 13.49 16.35
N GLN A 32 -11.85 13.28 16.14
CA GLN A 32 -11.03 12.42 17.00
C GLN A 32 -10.61 13.15 18.29
N THR A 33 -11.54 13.29 19.24
CA THR A 33 -11.31 13.95 20.54
C THR A 33 -10.86 12.99 21.64
N ASP A 34 -10.93 11.67 21.41
CA ASP A 34 -10.54 10.67 22.40
C ASP A 34 -9.02 10.59 22.52
N GLU A 35 -8.56 10.88 23.74
CA GLU A 35 -7.16 10.97 24.12
C GLU A 35 -6.54 9.60 24.39
N SER A 36 -7.35 8.57 24.68
CA SER A 36 -6.88 7.19 24.92
C SER A 36 -6.20 6.57 23.70
N TRP A 37 -6.52 7.07 22.50
CA TRP A 37 -5.91 6.64 21.24
C TRP A 37 -4.58 7.34 20.92
N LYS A 38 -4.13 8.30 21.75
CA LYS A 38 -2.81 8.92 21.60
C LYS A 38 -1.68 7.91 21.73
N GLU A 39 -1.85 6.92 22.59
CA GLU A 39 -0.81 5.93 22.91
C GLU A 39 -0.76 4.76 21.91
N GLN A 40 -1.84 4.50 21.15
CA GLN A 40 -1.94 3.37 20.22
C GLN A 40 -1.69 3.73 18.74
N GLY A 41 -1.38 5.00 18.42
CA GLY A 41 -0.77 5.36 17.14
C GLY A 41 -1.29 6.67 16.52
N PRO A 42 -0.41 7.59 16.06
CA PRO A 42 -0.78 8.91 15.53
C PRO A 42 -1.48 8.88 14.15
N LEU A 43 -1.89 7.72 13.65
CA LEU A 43 -2.41 7.56 12.28
C LEU A 43 -3.81 8.17 12.10
N ARG A 44 -4.72 8.00 13.08
CA ARG A 44 -6.09 8.54 13.04
C ARG A 44 -6.18 10.06 13.00
N ARG A 45 -5.10 10.73 13.38
CA ARG A 45 -5.01 12.20 13.44
C ARG A 45 -4.20 12.79 12.29
N LYS A 46 -3.83 11.99 11.28
CA LYS A 46 -3.10 12.49 10.11
C LYS A 46 -4.05 13.23 9.16
N PRO A 47 -3.74 14.47 8.78
CA PRO A 47 -4.59 15.26 7.89
C PRO A 47 -4.56 14.70 6.46
N SER A 48 -5.53 15.13 5.65
CA SER A 48 -5.65 14.77 4.22
C SER A 48 -4.35 14.98 3.43
N GLU A 49 -3.55 16.01 3.76
CA GLU A 49 -2.24 16.23 3.13
C GLU A 49 -1.28 15.04 3.33
N THR A 50 -1.29 14.38 4.50
CA THR A 50 -0.43 13.20 4.74
C THR A 50 -0.86 12.03 3.87
N TYR A 51 -2.17 11.82 3.73
CA TYR A 51 -2.72 10.81 2.83
C TYR A 51 -2.28 11.06 1.39
N LEU A 52 -2.41 12.30 0.93
CA LEU A 52 -2.03 12.70 -0.42
C LEU A 52 -0.54 12.47 -0.68
N ARG A 53 0.33 12.90 0.25
CA ARG A 53 1.79 12.71 0.15
C ARG A 53 2.15 11.23 0.07
N ASN A 54 1.53 10.42 0.92
CA ASN A 54 1.78 8.98 0.92
C ASN A 54 1.29 8.30 -0.36
N ALA A 55 0.08 8.64 -0.82
CA ALA A 55 -0.46 8.13 -2.07
C ALA A 55 0.46 8.48 -3.25
N LEU A 56 0.83 9.76 -3.36
CA LEU A 56 1.75 10.25 -4.40
C LEU A 56 3.11 9.54 -4.36
N ALA A 57 3.71 9.40 -3.18
CA ALA A 57 4.98 8.71 -3.03
C ALA A 57 4.91 7.26 -3.50
N VAL A 58 3.86 6.51 -3.12
CA VAL A 58 3.65 5.14 -3.61
C VAL A 58 3.44 5.13 -5.12
N GLY A 59 2.65 6.05 -5.69
CA GLY A 59 2.44 6.13 -7.14
C GLY A 59 3.75 6.32 -7.91
N ILE A 60 4.60 7.24 -7.43
CA ILE A 60 5.92 7.48 -8.02
C ILE A 60 6.83 6.26 -7.85
N LEU A 61 6.88 5.66 -6.66
CA LEU A 61 7.69 4.47 -6.42
C LEU A 61 7.23 3.29 -7.27
N ASN A 62 5.92 3.08 -7.41
CA ASN A 62 5.36 2.07 -8.31
C ASN A 62 5.85 2.29 -9.74
N LEU A 63 5.80 3.53 -10.25
CA LEU A 63 6.30 3.86 -11.58
C LEU A 63 7.80 3.54 -11.72
N LEU A 64 8.62 3.97 -10.75
CA LEU A 64 10.07 3.79 -10.78
C LEU A 64 10.48 2.32 -10.70
N HIS A 65 9.79 1.53 -9.88
CA HIS A 65 10.12 0.12 -9.63
C HIS A 65 9.49 -0.82 -10.67
N ARG A 66 8.58 -0.34 -11.52
CA ARG A 66 7.76 -1.19 -12.41
C ARG A 66 8.59 -2.14 -13.26
N GLU A 67 9.60 -1.62 -13.95
CA GLU A 67 10.43 -2.43 -14.85
C GLU A 67 11.24 -3.48 -14.09
N ALA A 68 11.91 -3.07 -13.00
CA ALA A 68 12.69 -3.98 -12.18
C ALA A 68 11.82 -5.05 -11.49
N PHE A 69 10.60 -4.69 -11.09
CA PHE A 69 9.63 -5.63 -10.53
C PHE A 69 9.17 -6.65 -11.59
N GLN A 70 8.88 -6.21 -12.81
CA GLN A 70 8.47 -7.13 -13.88
C GLN A 70 9.59 -8.07 -14.33
N ALA A 71 10.83 -7.60 -14.30
CA ALA A 71 12.00 -8.41 -14.60
C ALA A 71 12.30 -9.50 -13.56
N ALA A 72 11.70 -9.43 -12.36
CA ALA A 72 11.91 -10.45 -11.33
C ALA A 72 11.30 -11.79 -11.73
N ALA A 73 12.09 -12.86 -11.58
CA ALA A 73 11.65 -14.22 -11.90
C ALA A 73 10.65 -14.77 -10.88
N LYS A 74 10.78 -14.35 -9.62
CA LYS A 74 9.88 -14.70 -8.52
C LYS A 74 9.31 -13.46 -7.87
N ARG A 75 8.09 -13.59 -7.35
CA ARG A 75 7.32 -12.52 -6.73
C ARG A 75 6.85 -12.93 -5.34
N VAL A 76 6.75 -11.96 -4.44
CA VAL A 76 6.19 -12.13 -3.09
C VAL A 76 5.09 -11.10 -2.89
N ILE A 77 3.87 -11.58 -2.63
CA ILE A 77 2.74 -10.77 -2.21
C ILE A 77 2.75 -10.70 -0.69
N VAL A 78 2.71 -9.49 -0.12
CA VAL A 78 2.65 -9.28 1.33
C VAL A 78 1.29 -8.68 1.67
N LEU A 79 0.48 -9.46 2.38
CA LEU A 79 -0.86 -9.09 2.83
C LEU A 79 -0.85 -8.68 4.31
N PRO A 80 -1.66 -7.69 4.72
CA PRO A 80 -1.81 -7.32 6.12
C PRO A 80 -2.88 -8.21 6.79
N ALA A 81 -2.74 -8.49 8.09
CA ALA A 81 -3.73 -9.30 8.80
C ALA A 81 -5.08 -8.61 8.98
N CYS A 82 -5.17 -7.30 8.72
CA CYS A 82 -6.45 -6.60 8.72
C CYS A 82 -7.41 -7.05 7.61
N LEU A 83 -6.94 -7.83 6.62
CA LEU A 83 -7.78 -8.50 5.62
C LEU A 83 -8.50 -9.75 6.13
N LYS A 84 -8.27 -10.15 7.39
CA LYS A 84 -9.06 -11.22 8.00
C LYS A 84 -10.54 -10.86 8.03
N ASP A 85 -11.38 -11.89 7.95
CA ASP A 85 -12.82 -11.71 8.08
C ASP A 85 -13.18 -11.53 9.56
N TYR A 86 -13.92 -10.45 9.86
CA TYR A 86 -14.48 -10.08 11.15
C TYR A 86 -15.96 -10.45 11.29
N GLY A 87 -16.56 -11.08 10.28
CA GLY A 87 -17.93 -11.58 10.29
C GLY A 87 -18.08 -12.92 11.02
N ASP A 88 -19.25 -13.55 10.85
CA ASP A 88 -19.64 -14.81 11.52
C ASP A 88 -18.96 -16.07 10.96
N TRP A 89 -18.12 -15.91 9.93
CA TRP A 89 -17.26 -16.98 9.46
C TRP A 89 -16.15 -17.10 10.48
N ASP A 90 -16.09 -18.22 11.23
CA ASP A 90 -15.09 -18.54 12.26
C ASP A 90 -13.64 -18.42 11.73
N CYS A 91 -13.20 -17.20 11.44
CA CYS A 91 -11.91 -16.92 10.84
C CYS A 91 -10.90 -17.26 11.92
N VAL A 92 -10.07 -18.26 11.62
CA VAL A 92 -9.09 -18.78 12.56
C VAL A 92 -8.17 -17.64 13.06
N ALA A 93 -7.87 -16.65 12.21
CA ALA A 93 -7.11 -15.44 12.54
C ALA A 93 -7.91 -14.38 13.33
N ALA A 94 -9.24 -14.39 13.32
CA ALA A 94 -10.06 -13.54 14.18
C ALA A 94 -10.03 -14.03 15.63
N GLY A 95 -9.93 -15.36 15.85
CA GLY A 95 -9.82 -16.00 17.17
C GLY A 95 -8.43 -15.95 17.83
N GLY A 96 -7.49 -15.13 17.34
CA GLY A 96 -6.18 -14.93 17.96
C GLY A 96 -5.12 -16.01 17.65
N LYS A 97 -5.37 -16.90 16.68
CA LYS A 97 -4.37 -17.83 16.16
C LYS A 97 -3.49 -17.15 15.10
N ASN A 98 -2.32 -17.72 14.84
CA ASN A 98 -1.28 -17.13 13.99
C ASN A 98 -1.85 -16.69 12.62
N PRO A 99 -1.84 -15.38 12.28
CA PRO A 99 -2.40 -14.88 11.03
C PRO A 99 -1.62 -15.33 9.78
N SER A 100 -0.41 -15.88 9.94
CA SER A 100 0.42 -16.32 8.81
C SER A 100 -0.09 -17.59 8.10
N GLU A 101 -1.03 -18.33 8.71
CA GLU A 101 -1.58 -19.58 8.16
C GLU A 101 -3.07 -19.41 7.82
N CYS A 102 -3.36 -19.04 6.57
CA CYS A 102 -4.75 -18.91 6.11
C CYS A 102 -5.38 -20.28 5.87
N ALA A 103 -6.51 -20.56 6.53
CA ALA A 103 -7.27 -21.80 6.39
C ALA A 103 -8.19 -21.85 5.15
N ARG A 104 -8.19 -20.81 4.31
CA ARG A 104 -9.01 -20.72 3.09
C ARG A 104 -10.52 -20.96 3.35
N CYS A 105 -11.06 -20.33 4.39
CA CYS A 105 -12.38 -20.66 4.93
C CYS A 105 -13.55 -20.51 3.94
N HIS A 106 -13.55 -19.47 3.09
CA HIS A 106 -14.60 -19.27 2.09
C HIS A 106 -14.14 -18.36 0.94
N SER A 107 -14.82 -18.50 -0.19
CA SER A 107 -14.74 -17.57 -1.32
C SER A 107 -15.29 -16.19 -0.95
N GLY A 108 -14.65 -15.12 -1.43
CA GLY A 108 -15.04 -13.73 -1.11
C GLY A 108 -14.26 -13.11 0.05
N CYS A 109 -13.41 -13.89 0.74
CA CYS A 109 -12.36 -13.35 1.60
C CYS A 109 -11.18 -12.90 0.73
N PRO A 110 -10.68 -11.65 0.83
CA PRO A 110 -9.59 -11.17 -0.01
C PRO A 110 -8.30 -11.99 0.12
N VAL A 111 -8.01 -12.53 1.31
CA VAL A 111 -6.84 -13.39 1.54
C VAL A 111 -7.00 -14.73 0.82
N HIS A 112 -8.17 -15.37 0.96
CA HIS A 112 -8.51 -16.60 0.25
C HIS A 112 -8.37 -16.40 -1.26
N ASP A 113 -9.03 -15.37 -1.80
CA ASP A 113 -9.08 -15.15 -3.25
C ASP A 113 -7.70 -14.84 -3.82
N THR A 114 -6.82 -14.23 -3.04
CA THR A 114 -5.43 -13.98 -3.43
C THR A 114 -4.60 -15.25 -3.48
N LEU A 115 -4.73 -16.10 -2.46
CA LEU A 115 -4.05 -17.39 -2.43
C LEU A 115 -4.52 -18.27 -3.57
N GLU A 116 -5.81 -18.31 -3.85
CA GLU A 116 -6.38 -19.17 -4.87
C GLU A 116 -6.00 -18.74 -6.29
N ARG A 117 -5.93 -17.42 -6.55
CA ARG A 117 -5.69 -16.88 -7.89
C ARG A 117 -4.23 -16.66 -8.22
N PHE A 118 -3.42 -16.32 -7.23
CA PHE A 118 -2.09 -15.77 -7.48
C PHE A 118 -0.95 -16.58 -6.87
N ALA A 119 -1.19 -17.44 -5.89
CA ALA A 119 -0.12 -18.27 -5.33
C ALA A 119 0.21 -19.43 -6.28
N ASP A 120 1.48 -19.50 -6.67
CA ASP A 120 2.03 -20.52 -7.56
C ASP A 120 3.54 -20.68 -7.32
N ASP A 121 4.20 -21.52 -8.11
CA ASP A 121 5.65 -21.80 -8.00
C ASP A 121 6.55 -20.56 -8.18
N HIS A 122 6.00 -19.48 -8.75
CA HIS A 122 6.70 -18.23 -9.00
C HIS A 122 6.22 -17.07 -8.12
N THR A 123 5.17 -17.27 -7.33
CA THR A 123 4.50 -16.23 -6.54
C THR A 123 4.15 -16.75 -5.15
N ALA A 124 4.93 -16.33 -4.15
CA ALA A 124 4.62 -16.60 -2.76
C ALA A 124 3.67 -15.55 -2.19
N VAL A 125 2.88 -15.93 -1.17
CA VAL A 125 2.03 -15.02 -0.40
C VAL A 125 2.43 -15.10 1.06
N LEU A 126 2.80 -13.96 1.65
CA LEU A 126 3.07 -13.79 3.07
C LEU A 126 1.94 -12.98 3.69
N ILE A 127 1.43 -13.40 4.84
CA ILE A 127 0.39 -12.68 5.58
C ILE A 127 1.01 -12.23 6.90
N GLU A 128 1.14 -10.91 7.07
CA GLU A 128 1.70 -10.23 8.25
C GLU A 128 2.84 -11.01 8.92
N PRO A 129 4.00 -11.18 8.24
CA PRO A 129 5.13 -11.87 8.86
C PRO A 129 5.60 -11.09 10.09
N GLU A 130 5.92 -11.83 11.15
CA GLU A 130 6.41 -11.27 12.43
C GLU A 130 7.59 -10.32 12.22
N ASP A 131 8.56 -10.73 11.41
CA ASP A 131 9.62 -9.88 10.88
C ASP A 131 9.66 -9.95 9.36
N LEU A 132 9.06 -8.93 8.72
CA LEU A 132 9.05 -8.77 7.27
C LEU A 132 10.47 -8.71 6.68
N THR A 133 11.40 -8.03 7.34
CA THR A 133 12.77 -7.84 6.83
C THR A 133 13.50 -9.17 6.83
N ALA A 134 13.41 -9.93 7.93
CA ALA A 134 14.00 -11.27 8.02
C ALA A 134 13.39 -12.24 7.00
N ALA A 135 12.05 -12.24 6.86
CA ALA A 135 11.35 -13.09 5.92
C ALA A 135 11.78 -12.82 4.47
N LEU A 136 11.80 -11.55 4.05
CA LEU A 136 12.21 -11.17 2.70
C LEU A 136 13.71 -11.41 2.46
N SER A 137 14.56 -11.19 3.46
CA SER A 137 16.00 -11.45 3.35
C SER A 137 16.29 -12.93 3.13
N LYS A 138 15.56 -13.81 3.82
CA LYS A 138 15.66 -15.25 3.65
C LYS A 138 15.27 -15.66 2.23
N ILE A 139 14.10 -15.22 1.75
CA ILE A 139 13.65 -15.53 0.38
C ILE A 139 14.65 -15.00 -0.65
N LYS A 140 15.14 -13.76 -0.48
CA LYS A 140 16.16 -13.18 -1.35
C LYS A 140 17.46 -14.02 -1.40
N ALA A 141 17.88 -14.58 -0.26
CA ALA A 141 19.08 -15.42 -0.20
C ALA A 141 18.90 -16.76 -0.93
N GLU A 142 17.69 -17.32 -0.93
CA GLU A 142 17.35 -18.58 -1.58
C GLU A 142 17.10 -18.41 -3.09
N ASP A 143 16.41 -17.33 -3.46
CA ASP A 143 15.84 -17.13 -4.81
C ASP A 143 16.51 -16.03 -5.63
N GLY A 144 17.46 -15.29 -5.03
CA GLY A 144 18.08 -14.12 -5.65
C GLY A 144 17.14 -12.91 -5.64
N THR A 145 17.14 -12.14 -6.73
CA THR A 145 16.30 -10.93 -6.82
C THR A 145 14.83 -11.31 -6.99
N ILE A 146 14.02 -10.97 -5.99
CA ILE A 146 12.56 -11.15 -5.98
C ILE A 146 11.85 -9.79 -6.13
N GLY A 147 10.69 -9.80 -6.79
CA GLY A 147 9.77 -8.67 -6.80
C GLY A 147 8.83 -8.73 -5.61
N VAL A 148 8.61 -7.62 -4.91
CA VAL A 148 7.69 -7.56 -3.76
C VAL A 148 6.47 -6.71 -4.10
N VAL A 149 5.27 -7.20 -3.82
CA VAL A 149 4.05 -6.37 -3.86
C VAL A 149 3.41 -6.33 -2.48
N GLY A 150 3.39 -5.15 -1.88
CA GLY A 150 2.79 -4.93 -0.56
C GLY A 150 1.36 -4.41 -0.67
N VAL A 151 0.46 -4.97 0.14
CA VAL A 151 -0.91 -4.45 0.34
C VAL A 151 -0.99 -3.82 1.73
N ALA A 152 -1.44 -2.56 1.84
CA ALA A 152 -1.64 -1.92 3.15
C ALA A 152 -2.51 -0.65 3.07
N CYS A 153 -2.80 -0.04 4.22
CA CYS A 153 -3.41 1.29 4.27
C CYS A 153 -2.44 2.36 3.71
N VAL A 154 -2.99 3.47 3.18
CA VAL A 154 -2.19 4.61 2.68
C VAL A 154 -1.15 5.11 3.70
N LEU A 155 -1.52 5.15 4.97
CA LEU A 155 -0.64 5.68 6.00
C LEU A 155 0.50 4.74 6.43
N THR A 156 0.43 3.45 6.09
CA THR A 156 1.40 2.44 6.55
C THR A 156 2.20 1.82 5.42
N LEU A 157 1.71 1.86 4.17
CA LEU A 157 2.33 1.17 3.04
C LEU A 157 3.79 1.60 2.78
N LEU A 158 4.09 2.89 2.97
CA LEU A 158 5.44 3.41 2.76
C LEU A 158 6.49 2.84 3.74
N SER A 159 6.09 2.41 4.94
CA SER A 159 7.01 1.73 5.85
C SER A 159 7.49 0.39 5.29
N GLY A 160 6.64 -0.30 4.52
CA GLY A 160 7.02 -1.49 3.76
C GLY A 160 8.00 -1.16 2.63
N PHE A 161 7.74 -0.09 1.88
CA PHE A 161 8.66 0.39 0.83
C PHE A 161 10.04 0.71 1.37
N ASP A 162 10.13 1.43 2.49
CA ASP A 162 11.43 1.78 3.07
C ASP A 162 12.25 0.52 3.41
N ARG A 163 11.62 -0.50 4.01
CA ARG A 163 12.26 -1.80 4.29
C ARG A 163 12.74 -2.47 3.01
N THR A 164 11.92 -2.54 1.96
CA THR A 164 12.31 -3.22 0.71
C THR A 164 13.35 -2.44 -0.08
N ILE A 165 13.34 -1.11 -0.04
CA ILE A 165 14.36 -0.26 -0.65
C ILE A 165 15.73 -0.52 0.00
N LYS A 166 15.78 -0.65 1.34
CA LYS A 166 17.02 -1.02 2.05
C LYS A 166 17.52 -2.42 1.72
N LEU A 167 16.59 -3.35 1.50
CA LEU A 167 16.89 -4.68 1.01
C LEU A 167 17.21 -4.71 -0.48
N GLN A 168 17.15 -3.57 -1.19
CA GLN A 168 17.32 -3.48 -2.63
C GLN A 168 16.42 -4.48 -3.37
N LEU A 169 15.14 -4.48 -3.03
CA LEU A 169 14.11 -5.30 -3.67
C LEU A 169 13.16 -4.41 -4.49
N PRO A 170 12.95 -4.70 -5.78
CA PRO A 170 11.99 -3.96 -6.58
C PRO A 170 10.58 -4.18 -6.04
N THR A 171 9.87 -3.08 -5.76
CA THR A 171 8.63 -3.14 -4.99
C THR A 171 7.48 -2.43 -5.67
N GLN A 172 6.29 -2.99 -5.56
CA GLN A 172 5.02 -2.38 -5.93
C GLN A 172 4.12 -2.30 -4.69
N GLY A 173 3.23 -1.31 -4.68
CA GLY A 173 2.31 -1.04 -3.58
C GLY A 173 0.88 -0.97 -4.06
N ILE A 174 -0.01 -1.62 -3.31
CA ILE A 174 -1.46 -1.60 -3.52
C ILE A 174 -2.11 -1.17 -2.20
N PHE A 175 -3.00 -0.21 -2.30
CA PHE A 175 -3.80 0.24 -1.16
C PHE A 175 -4.98 -0.66 -0.90
N LEU A 176 -5.25 -0.84 0.38
CA LEU A 176 -6.58 -1.21 0.85
C LEU A 176 -7.58 -0.13 0.42
N ASN A 177 -8.79 -0.55 0.04
CA ASN A 177 -9.86 0.37 -0.33
C ASN A 177 -10.26 1.26 0.86
N TYR A 178 -10.08 0.78 2.10
CA TYR A 178 -10.33 1.54 3.32
C TYR A 178 -9.61 0.95 4.54
N SER A 179 -9.30 1.81 5.52
CA SER A 179 -8.65 1.41 6.77
C SER A 179 -9.68 0.89 7.77
N SER A 180 -9.61 -0.39 8.16
CA SER A 180 -10.67 -1.02 8.97
C SER A 180 -10.23 -1.68 10.28
N CYS A 181 -8.93 -1.69 10.59
CA CYS A 181 -8.45 -2.37 11.79
C CYS A 181 -8.58 -1.50 13.04
N ALA A 182 -8.81 -2.15 14.19
CA ALA A 182 -8.88 -1.52 15.51
C ALA A 182 -7.58 -0.81 15.88
N HIS A 183 -6.45 -1.42 15.54
CA HIS A 183 -5.15 -0.87 15.86
C HIS A 183 -4.89 0.48 15.18
N HIS A 184 -5.35 0.68 13.94
CA HIS A 184 -5.03 1.91 13.20
C HIS A 184 -6.20 2.85 12.95
N TRP A 185 -7.46 2.39 12.90
CA TRP A 185 -8.55 3.22 12.39
C TRP A 185 -9.92 3.03 13.03
N ALA A 186 -10.45 1.81 13.13
CA ALA A 186 -11.86 1.58 13.42
C ALA A 186 -12.11 0.73 14.67
N ALA A 187 -12.89 1.25 15.62
CA ALA A 187 -13.32 0.51 16.81
C ALA A 187 -14.86 0.52 16.87
N PRO A 188 -15.55 -0.60 16.61
CA PRO A 188 -15.01 -1.93 16.30
C PRO A 188 -14.37 -2.04 14.90
N PRO A 189 -13.49 -3.02 14.67
CA PRO A 189 -12.94 -3.28 13.34
C PRO A 189 -13.99 -3.86 12.39
N PHE A 190 -13.74 -3.79 11.08
CA PHE A 190 -14.63 -4.33 10.05
C PHE A 190 -13.86 -4.92 8.86
N ASN A 191 -14.55 -5.69 8.01
CA ASN A 191 -13.97 -6.30 6.82
C ASN A 191 -13.49 -5.24 5.85
N THR A 192 -12.26 -5.35 5.36
CA THR A 192 -11.70 -4.53 4.27
C THR A 192 -11.24 -5.38 3.10
N GLU A 193 -10.97 -4.72 1.99
CA GLU A 193 -10.63 -5.30 0.71
C GLU A 193 -9.64 -4.40 -0.05
N TYR A 194 -9.18 -4.88 -1.19
CA TYR A 194 -8.36 -4.12 -2.15
C TYR A 194 -8.69 -4.61 -3.56
N SER A 195 -8.24 -3.87 -4.58
CA SER A 195 -8.48 -4.26 -5.96
C SER A 195 -7.64 -5.47 -6.37
N LEU A 196 -8.29 -6.62 -6.57
CA LEU A 196 -7.67 -7.81 -7.16
C LEU A 196 -7.32 -7.56 -8.63
N ARG A 197 -8.11 -6.73 -9.35
CA ARG A 197 -7.76 -6.26 -10.69
C ARG A 197 -6.43 -5.50 -10.72
N GLN A 198 -6.20 -4.59 -9.78
CA GLN A 198 -4.92 -3.89 -9.71
C GLN A 198 -3.77 -4.84 -9.37
N LEU A 199 -4.00 -5.82 -8.48
CA LEU A 199 -2.98 -6.84 -8.18
C LEU A 199 -2.64 -7.68 -9.42
N ALA A 200 -3.64 -8.15 -10.17
CA ALA A 200 -3.41 -8.85 -11.43
C ALA A 200 -2.60 -7.99 -12.42
N ARG A 201 -2.96 -6.71 -12.58
CA ARG A 201 -2.23 -5.75 -13.43
C ARG A 201 -0.78 -5.59 -13.01
N VAL A 202 -0.52 -5.44 -11.71
CA VAL A 202 0.83 -5.36 -11.15
C VAL A 202 1.62 -6.64 -11.40
N LEU A 203 0.99 -7.81 -11.24
CA LEU A 203 1.63 -9.11 -11.46
C LEU A 203 1.81 -9.47 -12.94
N GLY A 204 1.20 -8.72 -13.87
CA GLY A 204 1.17 -9.08 -15.29
C GLY A 204 0.31 -10.31 -15.58
N LYS A 205 -0.70 -10.56 -14.75
CA LYS A 205 -1.63 -11.71 -14.83
C LYS A 205 -3.01 -11.26 -15.36
N GLU A 206 -3.81 -12.22 -15.81
CA GLU A 206 -5.18 -11.95 -16.28
C GLU A 206 -6.04 -11.34 -15.16
N SER A 207 -6.78 -10.29 -15.51
CA SER A 207 -7.64 -9.59 -14.56
C SER A 207 -8.89 -10.42 -14.25
N PRO A 208 -9.38 -10.46 -12.99
CA PRO A 208 -10.73 -10.93 -12.71
C PRO A 208 -11.77 -10.20 -13.57
N ASP A 209 -12.75 -10.92 -14.10
CA ASP A 209 -13.91 -10.36 -14.81
C ASP A 209 -14.71 -9.38 -13.92
N ILE A 210 -14.77 -9.68 -12.61
CA ILE A 210 -15.45 -8.88 -11.58
C ILE A 210 -14.63 -9.01 -10.29
N ASP A 211 -14.26 -7.89 -9.64
CA ASP A 211 -13.81 -7.93 -8.24
C ASP A 211 -14.97 -8.56 -7.45
N PRO A 212 -14.78 -9.72 -6.81
CA PRO A 212 -15.89 -10.48 -6.23
C PRO A 212 -16.72 -9.52 -5.39
N PRO A 213 -18.05 -9.47 -5.58
CA PRO A 213 -18.87 -8.62 -4.74
C PRO A 213 -18.58 -9.05 -3.31
N GLY A 214 -17.94 -8.18 -2.52
CA GLY A 214 -17.82 -8.39 -1.08
C GLY A 214 -19.20 -8.81 -0.62
N ASP A 215 -19.27 -9.96 0.06
CA ASP A 215 -20.36 -10.95 0.09
C ASP A 215 -21.77 -10.49 0.49
N GLY A 216 -22.02 -9.18 0.52
CA GLY A 216 -23.28 -8.52 0.82
C GLY A 216 -23.67 -8.66 2.29
N ARG A 217 -22.87 -9.37 3.10
CA ARG A 217 -23.15 -9.68 4.52
C ARG A 217 -22.37 -8.79 5.48
N GLY A 218 -21.50 -7.93 4.96
CA GLY A 218 -21.08 -6.73 5.68
C GLY A 218 -22.24 -5.74 5.77
N VAL A 219 -22.89 -5.72 6.93
CA VAL A 219 -23.74 -4.67 7.54
C VAL A 219 -23.88 -3.40 6.69
N THR A 220 -25.11 -2.91 6.52
CA THR A 220 -25.47 -1.61 5.90
C THR A 220 -24.51 -0.47 6.24
N TYR A 221 -23.50 -0.23 5.41
CA TYR A 221 -22.60 0.93 5.50
C TYR A 221 -22.44 1.57 4.13
N SER A 222 -23.51 2.21 3.65
CA SER A 222 -23.49 3.15 2.53
C SER A 222 -22.66 4.42 2.81
N LEU A 223 -22.00 4.51 3.97
CA LEU A 223 -21.24 5.66 4.45
C LEU A 223 -19.70 5.49 4.36
N VAL A 224 -19.20 4.29 4.04
CA VAL A 224 -17.74 4.01 4.03
C VAL A 224 -17.26 3.47 2.68
N ARG A 225 -18.16 3.08 1.77
CA ARG A 225 -17.74 2.81 0.39
C ARG A 225 -17.33 4.13 -0.24
N PRO A 226 -16.08 4.25 -0.75
CA PRO A 226 -15.72 5.42 -1.52
C PRO A 226 -16.72 5.57 -2.67
N HIS A 227 -17.14 6.80 -2.97
CA HIS A 227 -17.97 7.12 -4.13
C HIS A 227 -17.22 6.93 -5.47
N PHE A 228 -16.22 6.06 -5.49
CA PHE A 228 -15.13 6.06 -6.44
C PHE A 228 -14.55 4.66 -6.61
N SER A 229 -14.28 4.30 -7.87
CA SER A 229 -13.74 3.00 -8.24
C SER A 229 -12.24 2.92 -7.92
N PRO A 230 -11.73 1.80 -7.36
CA PRO A 230 -10.30 1.56 -7.25
C PRO A 230 -9.56 1.71 -8.59
N ASP A 231 -10.18 1.38 -9.72
CA ASP A 231 -9.55 1.56 -11.03
C ASP A 231 -9.34 3.04 -11.39
N ASP A 232 -10.33 3.90 -11.10
CA ASP A 232 -10.20 5.35 -11.30
C ASP A 232 -9.13 5.92 -10.34
N PHE A 233 -8.99 5.35 -9.13
CA PHE A 233 -7.93 5.71 -8.18
C PHE A 233 -6.54 5.52 -8.81
N TYR A 234 -6.26 4.31 -9.26
CA TYR A 234 -4.96 3.99 -9.82
C TYR A 234 -4.71 4.71 -11.14
N GLN A 235 -5.74 4.92 -11.97
CA GLN A 235 -5.58 5.71 -13.20
C GLN A 235 -5.12 7.14 -12.91
N ARG A 236 -5.75 7.81 -11.93
CA ARG A 236 -5.37 9.18 -11.53
C ARG A 236 -4.02 9.23 -10.84
N LEU A 237 -3.71 8.22 -10.03
CA LEU A 237 -2.42 8.12 -9.36
C LEU A 237 -1.28 7.89 -10.35
N ASP A 238 -1.47 7.00 -11.32
CA ASP A 238 -0.50 6.74 -12.40
C ASP A 238 -0.28 7.98 -13.25
N TYR A 239 -1.35 8.73 -13.58
CA TYR A 239 -1.23 10.01 -14.26
C TYR A 239 -0.37 11.00 -13.46
N LEU A 240 -0.64 11.16 -12.16
CA LEU A 240 0.10 12.07 -11.31
C LEU A 240 1.58 11.67 -11.18
N ALA A 241 1.85 10.38 -11.04
CA ALA A 241 3.21 9.83 -11.00
C ALA A 241 3.96 10.06 -12.32
N ALA A 242 3.28 9.91 -13.47
CA ALA A 242 3.85 10.16 -14.78
C ALA A 242 4.20 11.64 -14.98
N VAL A 243 3.31 12.57 -14.58
CA VAL A 243 3.56 14.01 -14.61
C VAL A 243 4.78 14.36 -13.74
N PHE A 244 4.84 13.82 -12.51
CA PHE A 244 5.99 13.99 -11.65
C PHE A 244 7.29 13.50 -12.29
N ALA A 245 7.28 12.28 -12.86
CA ALA A 245 8.45 11.67 -13.43
C ALA A 245 8.97 12.43 -14.67
N ALA A 246 8.07 12.91 -15.52
CA ALA A 246 8.41 13.69 -16.70
C ALA A 246 9.13 15.00 -16.33
N ASP A 247 8.68 15.66 -15.26
CA ASP A 247 9.26 16.91 -14.80
C ASP A 247 10.54 16.71 -13.97
N TYR A 248 10.58 15.70 -13.09
CA TYR A 248 11.63 15.57 -12.07
C TYR A 248 12.83 14.73 -12.53
N LEU A 249 12.60 13.61 -13.21
CA LEU A 249 13.66 12.65 -13.51
C LEU A 249 14.78 13.20 -14.40
N PRO A 250 14.52 14.05 -15.42
CA PRO A 250 15.59 14.62 -16.22
C PRO A 250 16.59 15.43 -15.38
N PHE A 251 16.09 16.30 -14.48
CA PHE A 251 16.96 17.09 -13.60
C PHE A 251 17.66 16.24 -12.55
N TYR A 252 16.95 15.24 -11.99
CA TYR A 252 17.55 14.32 -11.03
C TYR A 252 18.72 13.56 -11.64
N ARG A 253 18.54 12.96 -12.83
CA ARG A 253 19.57 12.22 -13.55
C ARG A 253 20.75 13.09 -13.95
N GLN A 254 20.51 14.36 -14.29
CA GLN A 254 21.60 15.32 -14.54
C GLN A 254 22.42 15.61 -13.27
N ALA A 255 21.76 15.73 -12.12
CA ALA A 255 22.40 16.05 -10.86
C ALA A 255 23.10 14.85 -10.20
N LYS A 256 22.57 13.63 -10.41
CA LYS A 256 23.07 12.37 -9.86
C LYS A 256 23.08 11.28 -10.95
N PRO A 257 24.00 11.35 -11.93
CA PRO A 257 24.01 10.44 -13.08
C PRO A 257 24.21 8.97 -12.70
N ASP A 258 24.90 8.71 -11.59
CA ASP A 258 25.22 7.36 -11.11
C ASP A 258 24.23 6.84 -10.06
N ALA A 259 23.15 7.57 -9.78
CA ALA A 259 22.15 7.14 -8.81
C ALA A 259 21.37 5.93 -9.33
N ASP A 260 21.42 4.84 -8.59
CA ASP A 260 20.60 3.65 -8.84
C ASP A 260 19.13 3.87 -8.45
N LEU A 261 18.28 2.90 -8.79
CA LEU A 261 16.85 2.91 -8.47
C LEU A 261 16.59 3.19 -6.98
N TYR A 262 17.38 2.58 -6.09
CA TYR A 262 17.16 2.64 -4.66
C TYR A 262 17.60 3.98 -4.06
N THR A 263 18.66 4.58 -4.58
CA THR A 263 19.11 5.94 -4.24
C THR A 263 18.05 6.96 -4.64
N LEU A 264 17.54 6.87 -5.88
CA LEU A 264 16.43 7.72 -6.33
C LEU A 264 15.18 7.53 -5.46
N SER A 265 14.84 6.29 -5.13
CA SER A 265 13.67 5.99 -4.29
C SER A 265 13.78 6.62 -2.91
N ARG A 266 14.96 6.56 -2.27
CA ARG A 266 15.22 7.21 -0.97
C ARG A 266 15.10 8.73 -1.06
N ASP A 267 15.63 9.34 -2.13
CA ASP A 267 15.55 10.78 -2.32
C ASP A 267 14.10 11.24 -2.53
N VAL A 268 13.31 10.47 -3.29
CA VAL A 268 11.86 10.71 -3.47
C VAL A 268 11.12 10.61 -2.14
N LEU A 269 11.39 9.57 -1.35
CA LEU A 269 10.81 9.42 -0.01
C LEU A 269 11.18 10.61 0.89
N GLY A 270 12.44 11.02 0.90
CA GLY A 270 12.91 12.13 1.73
C GLY A 270 12.31 13.47 1.34
N ALA A 271 12.00 13.66 0.06
CA ALA A 271 11.33 14.86 -0.42
C ALA A 271 9.83 14.86 -0.04
N LEU A 272 9.12 13.75 -0.27
CA LEU A 272 7.66 13.69 -0.13
C LEU A 272 7.20 13.47 1.31
N VAL A 273 7.92 12.64 2.05
CA VAL A 273 7.55 12.14 3.38
C VAL A 273 8.78 12.16 4.31
N PRO A 274 9.30 13.35 4.66
CA PRO A 274 10.54 13.49 5.43
C PRO A 274 10.47 12.80 6.80
N ASP A 275 9.30 12.79 7.43
CA ASP A 275 9.05 12.15 8.73
C ASP A 275 9.25 10.63 8.72
N LEU A 276 9.23 9.99 7.54
CA LEU A 276 9.48 8.56 7.41
C LEU A 276 10.97 8.25 7.60
N ILE A 277 11.86 9.14 7.15
CA ILE A 277 13.31 8.94 7.19
C ILE A 277 13.91 9.37 8.54
N THR A 278 13.30 10.36 9.22
CA THR A 278 13.84 10.90 10.48
C THR A 278 13.67 9.97 11.69
N ARG A 279 12.78 8.98 11.63
CA ARG A 279 12.52 8.02 12.72
C ARG A 279 13.61 6.96 12.92
N GLU A 280 14.64 6.94 12.08
CA GLU A 280 15.75 5.97 12.18
C GLU A 280 17.00 6.50 12.87
N ASN A 281 17.04 7.80 13.17
CA ASN A 281 18.13 8.42 13.91
C ASN A 281 17.74 8.81 15.35
N ALA A 282 16.65 8.23 15.87
CA ALA A 282 16.14 8.46 17.23
C ALA A 282 16.01 7.15 18.00
#